data_AF-A0A2E7HYG4-F1
#
_entry.id   AF-A0A2E7HYG4-F1
#
_cell.length_a   1.000
_cell.length_b   1.000
_cell.length_c   1.000
_cell.angle_alpha   90.00
_cell.angle_beta   90.00
_cell.angle_gamma   90.00
#
_symmetry.space_group_name_H-M   'P 1'
#
loop_
_entity.id
_entity.type
_entity.pdbx_description
1 polymer ?
#
loop_
_entity_poly.entity_id
_entity_poly.type
_entity_poly.pdbx_seq_one_letter_code
_entity_poly.pdbx_strand_id
1 'polypeptide(L)'
;MLFHITSKHNYQTCGTTTGEGQSPEYNRWVEGNDKVKVLGVWPYQGLHTVYAIVESDDIQAVLDLTSDHRTRGTAEVVPVVDGQQLRKDRGFWGK
;
A
#
# COMPACT_ATOMS: atom_id res chain seq x y z
N MET A 1 -4.12 12.89 -3.78
CA MET A 1 -3.19 12.25 -4.78
C MET A 1 -3.22 10.74 -4.64
N LEU A 2 -2.83 9.97 -5.68
CA LEU A 2 -2.69 8.51 -5.57
C LEU A 2 -1.23 8.09 -5.36
N PHE A 3 -1.03 7.07 -4.55
CA PHE A 3 0.26 6.44 -4.32
C PHE A 3 0.16 4.94 -4.53
N HIS A 4 1.14 4.37 -5.23
CA HIS A 4 1.35 2.93 -5.30
C HIS A 4 2.40 2.54 -4.28
N ILE A 5 2.10 1.47 -3.54
CA ILE A 5 2.96 0.92 -2.50
C ILE A 5 3.35 -0.49 -2.91
N THR A 6 4.65 -0.74 -3.01
CA THR A 6 5.21 -2.10 -3.13
C THR A 6 5.98 -2.39 -1.85
N SER A 7 5.44 -3.25 -0.99
CA SER A 7 6.13 -3.71 0.23
C SER A 7 6.58 -5.15 0.05
N LYS A 8 7.87 -5.43 0.22
CA LYS A 8 8.44 -6.77 0.15
C LYS A 8 9.22 -7.08 1.41
N HIS A 9 8.96 -8.26 1.97
CA HIS A 9 9.69 -8.82 3.10
C HIS A 9 10.27 -10.19 2.70
N ASN A 10 10.97 -10.85 3.62
CA ASN A 10 11.50 -12.19 3.38
C ASN A 10 10.96 -13.18 4.44
N TYR A 11 11.32 -14.45 4.31
CA TYR A 11 10.83 -15.49 5.23
C TYR A 11 11.15 -15.20 6.72
N GLN A 12 12.29 -14.57 7.01
CA GLN A 12 12.74 -14.28 8.38
C GLN A 12 11.92 -13.15 9.03
N THR A 13 11.44 -12.21 8.22
CA THR A 13 10.63 -11.06 8.67
C THR A 13 9.14 -11.26 8.40
N CYS A 14 8.72 -12.44 7.97
CA CYS A 14 7.32 -12.77 7.74
C CYS A 14 6.58 -12.89 9.07
N GLY A 15 5.46 -12.18 9.21
CA GLY A 15 4.61 -12.22 10.40
C GLY A 15 4.15 -13.61 10.82
N THR A 16 4.01 -14.54 9.87
CA THR A 16 3.71 -15.95 10.17
C THR A 16 4.89 -16.64 10.84
N THR A 17 6.12 -16.35 10.40
CA THR A 17 7.37 -16.90 10.96
C THR A 17 7.68 -16.28 12.33
N THR A 18 7.49 -14.97 12.48
CA THR A 18 7.78 -14.24 13.72
C THR A 18 6.67 -14.37 14.76
N GLY A 19 5.47 -14.80 14.35
CA GLY A 19 4.27 -14.83 15.20
C GLY A 19 3.55 -13.48 15.31
N GLU A 20 4.18 -12.38 14.86
CA GLU A 20 3.58 -11.03 14.90
C GLU A 20 2.31 -10.93 14.06
N GLY A 21 2.18 -11.77 13.02
CA GLY A 21 1.01 -11.83 12.14
C GLY A 21 -0.28 -12.26 12.84
N GLN A 22 -0.19 -12.73 14.09
CA GLN A 22 -1.36 -13.06 14.93
C GLN A 22 -1.94 -11.81 15.63
N SER A 23 -1.22 -10.69 15.62
CA SER A 23 -1.70 -9.44 16.20
C SER A 23 -2.61 -8.71 15.22
N PRO A 24 -3.79 -8.20 15.66
CA PRO A 24 -4.62 -7.32 14.82
C PRO A 24 -3.88 -6.06 14.35
N GLU A 25 -2.88 -5.60 15.10
CA GLU A 25 -2.06 -4.43 14.73
C GLU A 25 -1.24 -4.69 13.46
N TYR A 26 -0.84 -5.94 13.21
CA TYR A 26 0.15 -6.30 12.19
C TYR A 26 -0.26 -5.86 10.77
N ASN A 27 -1.56 -5.87 10.48
CA ASN A 27 -2.12 -5.47 9.19
C ASN A 27 -3.04 -4.23 9.30
N ARG A 28 -3.09 -3.52 10.43
CA ARG A 28 -4.07 -2.43 10.63
C ARG A 28 -4.01 -1.33 9.58
N TRP A 29 -2.83 -1.06 9.06
CA TRP A 29 -2.64 -0.04 8.01
C TRP A 29 -3.56 -0.23 6.79
N VAL A 30 -4.03 -1.45 6.50
CA VAL A 30 -4.95 -1.73 5.37
C VAL A 30 -6.30 -1.05 5.53
N GLU A 31 -6.65 -0.64 6.75
CA GLU A 31 -7.88 0.09 7.07
C GLU A 31 -7.76 1.59 6.72
N GLY A 32 -6.53 2.09 6.57
CA GLY A 32 -6.26 3.52 6.43
C GLY A 32 -6.47 4.30 7.72
N ASN A 33 -6.63 5.61 7.60
CA ASN A 33 -6.94 6.52 8.70
C ASN A 33 -7.63 7.80 8.18
N ASP A 34 -7.71 8.84 9.01
CA ASP A 34 -8.29 10.15 8.68
C ASP A 34 -7.56 10.89 7.54
N LYS A 35 -6.29 10.58 7.30
CA LYS A 35 -5.44 11.24 6.30
C LYS A 35 -5.20 10.41 5.05
N VAL A 36 -5.30 9.09 5.16
CA VAL A 36 -4.95 8.16 4.10
C VAL A 36 -6.07 7.16 3.90
N LYS A 37 -6.63 7.16 2.70
CA LYS A 37 -7.65 6.21 2.27
C LYS A 37 -7.00 5.08 1.49
N VAL A 38 -7.19 3.84 1.94
CA VAL A 38 -6.71 2.65 1.21
C VAL A 38 -7.75 2.27 0.15
N LEU A 39 -7.35 2.28 -1.12
CA LEU A 39 -8.24 1.95 -2.25
C LEU A 39 -8.23 0.45 -2.58
N GLY A 40 -7.12 -0.22 -2.31
CA GLY A 40 -6.99 -1.67 -2.48
C GLY A 40 -5.63 -2.18 -2.04
N VAL A 41 -5.61 -3.43 -1.59
CA VAL A 41 -4.42 -4.15 -1.13
C VAL A 41 -4.44 -5.57 -1.68
N TRP A 42 -3.35 -5.97 -2.33
CA TRP A 42 -3.19 -7.27 -2.97
C TRP A 42 -1.89 -7.92 -2.48
N PRO A 43 -1.94 -8.74 -1.42
CA PRO A 43 -0.80 -9.51 -0.97
C PRO A 43 -0.56 -10.70 -1.91
N TYR A 44 0.67 -10.86 -2.39
CA TYR A 44 1.13 -12.06 -3.08
C TYR A 44 2.07 -12.86 -2.18
N GLN A 45 1.49 -13.83 -1.47
CA GLN A 45 2.17 -14.60 -0.44
C GLN A 45 3.40 -15.36 -0.95
N GLY A 46 3.34 -15.90 -2.17
CA GLY A 46 4.45 -16.66 -2.76
C GLY A 46 5.73 -15.86 -2.98
N LEU A 47 5.65 -14.54 -3.11
CA LEU A 47 6.81 -13.65 -3.24
C LEU A 47 7.08 -12.79 -1.99
N HIS A 48 6.30 -12.96 -0.92
CA HIS A 48 6.34 -12.08 0.25
C HIS A 48 6.21 -10.59 -0.11
N THR A 49 5.39 -10.29 -1.12
CA THR A 49 5.19 -8.93 -1.64
C THR A 49 3.74 -8.51 -1.49
N VAL A 50 3.50 -7.27 -1.09
CA VAL A 50 2.19 -6.62 -1.04
C VAL A 50 2.18 -5.45 -2.01
N TYR A 51 1.14 -5.37 -2.81
CA TYR A 51 0.84 -4.24 -3.68
C TYR A 51 -0.36 -3.49 -3.12
N ALA A 52 -0.30 -2.16 -3.04
CA ALA A 52 -1.44 -1.36 -2.62
C ALA A 52 -1.54 -0.06 -3.39
N ILE A 53 -2.77 0.45 -3.50
CA ILE A 53 -3.05 1.80 -3.96
C ILE A 53 -3.73 2.54 -2.82
N VAL A 54 -3.20 3.73 -2.50
CA VAL A 54 -3.78 4.61 -1.48
C VAL A 54 -4.00 6.01 -2.06
N GLU A 55 -4.93 6.72 -1.46
CA GLU A 55 -5.26 8.11 -1.74
C GLU A 55 -4.92 8.96 -0.50
N SER A 56 -4.13 10.01 -0.71
CA SER A 56 -3.75 10.97 0.34
C SER A 56 -3.32 12.29 -0.31
N ASP A 57 -3.49 13.40 0.40
CA ASP A 57 -2.94 14.70 0.00
C ASP A 57 -1.56 14.99 0.58
N ASP A 58 -1.06 14.09 1.44
CA ASP A 58 0.24 14.18 2.08
C ASP A 58 1.01 12.85 1.96
N ILE A 59 2.17 12.90 1.31
CA ILE A 59 3.07 11.74 1.20
C ILE A 59 3.62 11.33 2.56
N GLN A 60 3.85 12.27 3.48
CA GLN A 60 4.37 11.95 4.80
C GLN A 60 3.36 11.11 5.59
N ALA A 61 2.07 11.43 5.52
CA ALA A 61 1.01 10.61 6.11
C ALA A 61 1.00 9.16 5.56
N VAL A 62 1.31 8.96 4.28
CA VAL A 62 1.42 7.61 3.67
C VAL A 62 2.65 6.87 4.19
N LEU A 63 3.79 7.57 4.31
CA LEU A 63 5.02 6.99 4.87
C LEU A 63 4.83 6.61 6.34
N ASP A 64 4.13 7.43 7.11
CA ASP A 64 3.85 7.18 8.52
C ASP A 64 2.91 5.97 8.69
N LEU A 65 1.83 5.90 7.91
CA LEU A 65 0.90 4.76 7.90
C LEU A 65 1.60 3.43 7.59
N THR A 66 2.63 3.45 6.73
CA THR A 66 3.34 2.24 6.27
C THR A 66 4.70 2.01 6.93
N SER A 67 5.01 2.78 7.98
CA SER A 67 6.31 2.77 8.68
C SER A 67 6.70 1.37 9.17
N ASP A 68 5.80 0.65 9.84
CA ASP A 68 6.05 -0.71 10.32
C ASP A 68 6.29 -1.71 9.19
N HIS A 69 5.65 -1.54 8.03
CA HIS A 69 5.91 -2.40 6.87
C HIS A 69 7.26 -2.07 6.22
N ARG A 70 7.70 -0.82 6.30
CA ARG A 70 9.04 -0.39 5.85
C ARG A 70 10.17 -0.89 6.75
N THR A 71 9.93 -1.16 8.03
CA THR A 71 10.97 -1.72 8.92
C THR A 71 11.18 -3.22 8.72
N ARG A 72 10.15 -3.94 8.24
CA ARG A 72 10.17 -5.39 8.00
C ARG A 72 10.79 -5.81 6.65
N GLY A 73 11.14 -4.84 5.79
CA GLY A 73 11.69 -5.10 4.46
C GLY A 73 11.82 -3.83 3.64
N THR A 74 11.59 -3.90 2.32
CA THR A 74 11.55 -2.71 1.46
C THR A 74 10.10 -2.29 1.28
N ALA A 75 9.78 -1.01 1.48
CA ALA A 75 8.54 -0.45 0.94
C ALA A 75 8.83 0.78 0.08
N GLU A 76 8.54 0.63 -1.21
CA GLU A 76 8.53 1.72 -2.18
C GLU A 76 7.15 2.38 -2.13
N VAL A 77 7.13 3.70 -1.97
CA VAL A 77 5.94 4.53 -2.04
C VAL A 77 6.17 5.54 -3.15
N VAL A 78 5.40 5.44 -4.22
CA VAL A 78 5.57 6.29 -5.40
C VAL A 78 4.24 6.95 -5.77
N PRO A 79 4.23 8.25 -6.10
CA PRO A 79 3.03 8.89 -6.62
C PRO A 79 2.69 8.29 -7.99
N VAL A 80 1.40 8.07 -8.25
CA VAL A 80 0.91 7.54 -9.52
C VAL A 80 -0.24 8.38 -10.05
N VAL A 81 -0.44 8.32 -11.36
CA VAL A 81 -1.54 8.99 -12.05
C VAL A 81 -2.68 8.00 -12.24
N ASP A 82 -3.91 8.43 -11.93
CA ASP A 82 -5.10 7.68 -12.30
C ASP A 82 -5.31 7.75 -13.82
N GLY A 83 -4.84 6.72 -14.52
CA GLY A 83 -4.99 6.62 -15.97
C GLY A 83 -6.45 6.50 -16.44
N GLN A 84 -7.34 5.94 -15.61
CA GLN A 84 -8.76 5.85 -15.97
C GLN A 84 -9.43 7.21 -15.89
N GLN A 85 -9.22 7.93 -14.77
CA GLN A 85 -9.76 9.28 -14.61
C GLN A 85 -9.20 10.21 -15.69
N LEU A 86 -7.89 10.15 -15.97
CA LEU A 86 -7.28 10.92 -17.05
C LEU A 86 -7.93 10.65 -18.42
N ARG A 87 -8.27 9.38 -18.72
CA ARG A 87 -8.94 9.02 -19.98
C ARG A 87 -10.37 9.55 -20.02
N LYS A 88 -11.09 9.55 -18.90
CA LYS A 88 -12.44 10.12 -18.77
C LYS A 88 -12.41 11.64 -18.95
N ASP A 89 -11.48 12.32 -18.28
CA ASP A 89 -11.33 13.79 -18.34
C ASP A 89 -11.03 14.27 -19.76
N ARG A 90 -10.28 13.48 -20.53
CA ARG A 90 -10.00 13.75 -21.94
C ARG A 90 -11.17 13.47 -22.88
N GLY A 91 -12.28 12.93 -22.38
CA GLY A 91 -13.43 12.53 -23.19
C GLY A 91 -13.13 11.36 -24.14
N PHE A 92 -12.11 10.56 -23.83
CA PHE A 92 -11.70 9.39 -24.63
C PHE A 92 -12.33 8.09 -24.12
N TRP A 93 -13.08 8.13 -23.02
CA TRP A 93 -13.71 6.93 -22.48
C TRP A 93 -14.76 6.35 -23.44
N GLY A 94 -14.65 5.06 -23.76
CA GLY A 94 -15.56 4.38 -24.69
C GLY A 94 -15.49 4.83 -26.15
N LYS A 95 -14.53 5.71 -26.49
CA LYS A 95 -14.17 6.08 -27.86
C LYS A 95 -13.00 5.26 -28.38
#